data_AF-A0AAE7NMT6-F1
#
_entry.id   AF-A0AAE7NMT6-F1
#
_cell.length_a   1.000
_cell.length_b   1.000
_cell.length_c   1.000
_cell.angle_alpha   90.00
_cell.angle_beta   90.00
_cell.angle_gamma   90.00
#
_symmetry.space_group_name_H-M   'P 1'
#
loop_
_entity.id
_entity.type
_entity.pdbx_description
1 polymer ?
#
loop_
_entity_poly.entity_id
_entity_poly.type
_entity_poly.pdbx_seq_one_letter_code
_entity_poly.pdbx_strand_id
1 'polypeptide(L)'
;MKLVRLDDDRVGLFVLLPKGPHAIDIANSLGVFPHDPLSNGLLNGALKGGCDWSVIVKHWVHLRWPLKRLQSIALANPDTPRLVLQPLVDATGTASTANPIIAIEVTDIEGVERHDPTGWHTMQRHFALPPGDEAVRQSAADETVRVIDFRSIEQRRHPS
;
A
#
# COMPACT_ATOMS: atom_id res chain seq x y z
N MET A 1 4.25 -1.86 1.95
CA MET A 1 4.84 -0.50 1.94
C MET A 1 4.26 0.28 3.11
N LYS A 2 5.07 1.06 3.83
CA LYS A 2 4.64 1.78 5.03
C LYS A 2 4.70 3.29 4.80
N LEU A 3 3.56 3.95 4.95
CA LEU A 3 3.44 5.41 4.97
C LEU A 3 3.33 5.86 6.42
N VAL A 4 3.98 6.98 6.74
CA VAL A 4 4.01 7.55 8.08
C VAL A 4 3.57 9.00 8.03
N ARG A 5 3.05 9.49 9.13
CA ARG A 5 2.83 10.92 9.32
C ARG A 5 4.14 11.55 9.81
N LEU A 6 4.50 12.70 9.26
CA LEU A 6 5.67 13.49 9.71
C LEU A 6 5.18 14.57 10.69
N ASP A 7 4.68 15.70 10.20
CA ASP A 7 4.02 16.75 10.99
C ASP A 7 3.02 17.51 10.09
N ASP A 8 2.10 18.30 10.66
CA ASP A 8 1.23 19.24 9.92
C ASP A 8 0.60 18.63 8.65
N ASP A 9 -0.01 17.46 8.81
CA ASP A 9 -0.65 16.69 7.74
C ASP A 9 0.29 16.28 6.58
N ARG A 10 1.60 16.23 6.80
CA ARG A 10 2.56 15.69 5.82
C ARG A 10 2.66 14.18 5.91
N VAL A 11 2.81 13.56 4.74
CA VAL A 11 3.00 12.11 4.59
C VAL A 11 4.42 11.81 4.19
N GLY A 12 5.05 10.92 4.95
CA GLY A 12 6.34 10.33 4.67
C GLY A 12 6.23 8.90 4.16
N LEU A 13 7.20 8.46 3.37
CA LEU A 13 7.41 7.05 3.02
C LEU A 13 8.52 6.47 3.88
N PHE A 14 8.21 5.44 4.67
CA PHE A 14 9.19 4.79 5.53
C PHE A 14 10.24 4.04 4.71
N VAL A 15 11.51 4.23 5.08
CA VAL A 15 12.66 3.50 4.55
C VAL A 15 13.64 3.15 5.67
N LEU A 16 14.25 1.97 5.56
CA LEU A 16 15.34 1.57 6.43
C LEU A 16 16.66 1.80 5.69
N LEU A 17 17.45 2.75 6.17
CA LEU A 17 18.77 3.08 5.62
C LEU A 17 19.87 2.52 6.53
N PRO A 18 21.15 2.43 6.07
CA PRO A 18 22.26 2.01 6.93
C PRO A 18 22.44 2.88 8.18
N LYS A 19 22.04 4.15 8.10
CA LYS A 19 22.06 5.12 9.21
C LYS A 19 20.85 4.97 10.16
N GLY A 20 19.90 4.07 9.86
CA GLY A 20 18.72 3.80 10.67
C GLY A 20 17.38 4.06 9.98
N PRO A 21 16.26 3.98 10.72
CA PRO A 21 14.92 4.22 10.19
C PRO A 21 14.70 5.69 9.85
N HIS A 22 14.24 5.94 8.62
CA HIS A 22 13.95 7.28 8.11
C HIS A 22 12.59 7.30 7.42
N ALA A 23 12.08 8.51 7.21
CA ALA A 23 10.95 8.78 6.35
C ALA A 23 11.35 9.78 5.27
N ILE A 24 10.94 9.48 4.04
CA ILE A 24 11.07 10.38 2.90
C ILE A 24 9.86 11.31 2.92
N ASP A 25 10.05 12.61 3.07
CA ASP A 25 8.98 13.60 2.87
C ASP A 25 8.58 13.60 1.39
N ILE A 26 7.43 13.01 1.07
CA ILE A 26 7.05 12.71 -0.31
C ILE A 26 6.82 14.00 -1.10
N ALA A 27 6.15 14.98 -0.50
CA ALA A 27 5.81 16.25 -1.15
C ALA A 27 7.07 17.08 -1.44
N ASN A 28 8.01 17.11 -0.50
CA ASN A 28 9.26 17.83 -0.68
C ASN A 28 10.30 17.07 -1.52
N SER A 29 10.08 15.78 -1.78
CA SER A 29 10.97 14.94 -2.60
C SER A 29 10.52 14.76 -4.06
N LEU A 30 9.48 15.47 -4.53
CA LEU A 30 8.97 15.31 -5.90
C LEU A 30 10.01 15.63 -6.99
N GLY A 31 11.04 16.43 -6.66
CA GLY A 31 12.14 16.77 -7.57
C GLY A 31 12.97 15.58 -8.05
N VAL A 32 12.86 14.41 -7.42
CA VAL A 32 13.54 13.17 -7.83
C VAL A 32 13.01 12.56 -9.13
N PHE A 33 11.88 13.06 -9.65
CA PHE A 33 11.24 12.58 -10.89
C PHE A 33 11.37 13.56 -12.08
N PRO A 34 12.59 14.02 -12.47
CA PRO A 34 12.73 15.01 -13.55
C PRO A 34 12.31 14.49 -14.93
N HIS A 35 12.37 13.17 -15.13
CA HIS A 35 12.00 12.50 -16.39
C HIS A 35 10.74 11.65 -16.25
N ASP A 36 9.97 11.84 -15.17
CA ASP A 36 8.75 11.09 -14.89
C ASP A 36 7.65 12.04 -14.36
N PRO A 37 7.09 12.88 -15.25
CA PRO A 37 6.06 13.84 -14.88
C PRO A 37 4.76 13.16 -14.43
N LEU A 38 4.51 11.91 -14.84
CA LEU A 38 3.33 11.16 -14.44
C LEU A 38 3.40 10.78 -12.96
N SER A 39 4.50 10.15 -12.51
CA SER A 39 4.69 9.83 -11.10
C SER A 39 4.65 11.09 -10.23
N ASN A 40 5.31 12.15 -10.70
CA ASN A 40 5.29 13.44 -10.01
C ASN A 40 3.85 13.97 -9.90
N GLY A 41 3.10 13.99 -11.01
CA GLY A 41 1.71 14.44 -11.05
C GLY A 41 0.77 13.62 -10.15
N LEU A 42 0.92 12.30 -10.12
CA LEU A 42 0.12 11.40 -9.27
C LEU A 42 0.41 11.62 -7.78
N LEU A 43 1.69 11.67 -7.39
CA LEU A 43 2.08 11.89 -6.01
C LEU A 43 1.71 13.30 -5.55
N ASN A 44 1.96 14.31 -6.37
CA ASN A 44 1.55 15.68 -6.09
C ASN A 44 0.01 15.75 -5.97
N GLY A 45 -0.74 15.22 -6.92
CA GLY A 45 -2.20 15.26 -6.91
C GLY A 45 -2.83 14.57 -5.69
N ALA A 46 -2.31 13.41 -5.29
CA ALA A 46 -2.86 12.66 -4.16
C ALA A 46 -2.46 13.19 -2.78
N LEU A 47 -1.37 13.95 -2.69
CA LEU A 47 -0.82 14.45 -1.42
C LEU A 47 -0.90 15.97 -1.29
N LYS A 48 -1.42 16.67 -2.31
CA LYS A 48 -1.59 18.12 -2.31
C LYS A 48 -2.73 18.50 -1.37
N GLY A 49 -2.38 19.21 -0.30
CA GLY A 49 -3.34 19.70 0.70
C GLY A 49 -3.36 18.92 2.01
N GLY A 50 -2.46 17.95 2.19
CA GLY A 50 -2.28 17.23 3.45
C GLY A 50 -2.58 15.73 3.36
N CYS A 51 -2.63 15.10 4.53
CA CYS A 51 -2.73 13.67 4.72
C CYS A 51 -4.19 13.26 4.90
N ASP A 52 -4.89 13.06 3.78
CA ASP A 52 -6.12 12.28 3.77
C ASP A 52 -5.80 10.83 3.41
N TRP A 53 -5.71 9.99 4.44
CA TRP A 53 -5.48 8.55 4.30
C TRP A 53 -6.48 7.88 3.34
N SER A 54 -7.72 8.38 3.28
CA SER A 54 -8.75 7.81 2.42
C SER A 54 -8.44 7.99 0.93
N VAL A 55 -7.88 9.15 0.55
CA VAL A 55 -7.45 9.45 -0.83
C VAL A 55 -6.31 8.53 -1.24
N ILE A 56 -5.34 8.33 -0.35
CA ILE A 56 -4.19 7.44 -0.60
C ILE A 56 -4.65 6.00 -0.82
N VAL A 57 -5.54 5.50 0.04
CA VAL A 57 -6.08 4.13 -0.07
C VAL A 57 -6.92 3.99 -1.35
N LYS A 58 -7.80 4.95 -1.65
CA LYS A 58 -8.64 4.95 -2.85
C LYS A 58 -7.82 4.91 -4.14
N HIS A 59 -6.70 5.62 -4.18
CA HIS A 59 -5.85 5.72 -5.36
C HIS A 59 -4.61 4.81 -5.30
N TRP A 60 -4.56 3.87 -4.36
CA TRP A 60 -3.37 3.03 -4.09
C TRP A 60 -2.79 2.36 -5.35
N VAL A 61 -3.66 1.83 -6.21
CA VAL A 61 -3.24 1.12 -7.42
C VAL A 61 -2.39 2.01 -8.35
N HIS A 62 -2.63 3.32 -8.34
CA HIS A 62 -1.89 4.30 -9.14
C HIS A 62 -0.67 4.86 -8.40
N LEU A 63 -0.72 4.93 -7.06
CA LEU A 63 0.37 5.46 -6.23
C LEU A 63 1.46 4.42 -5.95
N ARG A 64 1.12 3.13 -6.01
CA ARG A 64 2.04 2.04 -5.70
C ARG A 64 3.36 2.13 -6.47
N TRP A 65 3.29 2.30 -7.79
CA TRP A 65 4.50 2.32 -8.61
C TRP A 65 5.36 3.59 -8.38
N PRO A 66 4.80 4.80 -8.38
CA PRO A 66 5.53 6.02 -8.00
C PRO A 66 6.20 5.93 -6.62
N LEU A 67 5.49 5.41 -5.61
CA LEU A 67 6.02 5.26 -4.25
C LEU A 67 7.16 4.23 -4.18
N LYS A 68 7.02 3.08 -4.86
CA LYS A 68 8.11 2.10 -4.98
C LYS A 68 9.33 2.72 -5.63
N ARG A 69 9.13 3.49 -6.71
CA ARG A 69 10.21 4.17 -7.41
C ARG A 69 10.92 5.20 -6.51
N LEU A 70 10.16 5.99 -5.76
CA LEU A 70 10.71 6.91 -4.75
C LEU A 70 11.57 6.17 -3.73
N GLN A 71 11.06 5.07 -3.18
CA GLN A 71 11.80 4.22 -2.24
C GLN A 71 13.09 3.68 -2.88
N SER A 72 13.03 3.15 -4.10
CA SER A 72 14.22 2.65 -4.80
C SER A 72 15.28 3.73 -5.01
N ILE A 73 14.88 4.96 -5.36
CA ILE A 73 15.81 6.09 -5.50
C ILE A 73 16.48 6.40 -4.16
N ALA A 74 15.71 6.47 -3.08
CA ALA A 74 16.22 6.75 -1.74
C ALA A 74 17.20 5.67 -1.25
N LEU A 75 16.92 4.39 -1.54
CA LEU A 75 17.79 3.28 -1.18
C LEU A 75 19.08 3.26 -2.00
N ALA A 76 19.02 3.65 -3.28
CA ALA A 76 20.18 3.66 -4.17
C ALA A 76 21.09 4.88 -3.95
N ASN A 77 20.52 6.05 -3.63
CA ASN A 77 21.25 7.29 -3.43
C ASN A 77 20.59 8.17 -2.35
N PRO A 78 20.80 7.85 -1.07
CA PRO A 78 20.14 8.56 0.04
C PRO A 78 20.62 10.01 0.20
N ASP A 79 21.82 10.34 -0.27
CA ASP A 79 22.41 11.69 -0.13
C ASP A 79 22.07 12.61 -1.32
N THR A 80 21.09 12.23 -2.17
CA THR A 80 20.68 13.06 -3.30
C THR A 80 19.99 14.35 -2.82
N PRO A 81 20.38 15.53 -3.35
CA PRO A 81 19.89 16.82 -2.84
C PRO A 81 18.40 17.07 -3.10
N ARG A 82 17.75 16.23 -3.91
CA ARG A 82 16.32 16.32 -4.24
C ARG A 82 15.44 15.44 -3.37
N LEU A 83 16.03 14.70 -2.43
CA LEU A 83 15.35 13.82 -1.49
C LEU A 83 15.41 14.47 -0.11
N VAL A 84 14.27 14.55 0.56
CA VAL A 84 14.17 15.06 1.92
C VAL A 84 13.92 13.87 2.84
N LEU A 85 14.96 13.45 3.57
CA LEU A 85 14.92 12.38 4.56
C LEU A 85 14.87 12.96 5.97
N GLN A 86 14.00 12.41 6.80
CA GLN A 86 13.89 12.75 8.22
C GLN A 86 14.06 11.49 9.06
N PRO A 87 14.90 11.49 10.11
CA PRO A 87 14.98 10.39 11.06
C PRO A 87 13.62 10.14 11.71
N LEU A 88 13.23 8.87 11.84
CA LEU A 88 11.89 8.54 12.37
C LEU A 88 11.74 8.85 13.88
N VAL A 89 12.86 9.06 14.59
CA VAL A 89 12.88 9.41 16.01
C VAL A 89 12.30 10.82 16.24
N ASP A 90 12.38 11.68 15.22
CA ASP A 90 11.93 13.07 15.27
C ASP A 90 10.48 13.24 14.76
N ALA A 91 10.02 12.33 13.88
CA ALA A 91 8.75 12.44 13.16
C ALA A 91 7.49 12.04 13.95
N THR A 92 7.62 11.38 15.10
CA THR A 92 6.47 10.91 15.91
C THR A 92 6.17 11.79 17.13
N GLY A 93 6.99 12.80 17.41
CA GLY A 93 6.90 13.63 18.63
C GLY A 93 5.76 14.65 18.66
N THR A 94 5.10 14.92 17.53
CA THR A 94 4.18 16.06 17.33
C THR A 94 2.76 15.65 16.97
N ALA A 95 2.42 14.36 17.06
CA ALA A 95 1.11 13.85 16.66
C ALA A 95 -0.01 14.54 17.45
N SER A 96 -0.74 15.43 16.77
CA SER A 96 -1.92 16.11 17.30
C SER A 96 -2.96 15.10 17.76
N THR A 97 -3.53 15.30 18.95
CA THR A 97 -4.60 14.47 19.52
C THR A 97 -5.85 14.38 18.63
N ALA A 98 -6.00 15.29 17.66
CA ALA A 98 -7.10 15.30 16.70
C ALA A 98 -6.99 14.22 15.60
N ASN A 99 -5.80 13.68 15.32
CA ASN A 99 -5.57 12.68 14.27
C ASN A 99 -4.64 11.56 14.75
N PRO A 100 -5.19 10.46 15.33
CA PRO A 100 -4.39 9.43 16.00
C PRO A 100 -3.63 8.50 15.04
N ILE A 101 -3.95 8.50 13.75
CA ILE A 101 -3.31 7.60 12.78
C ILE A 101 -1.95 8.16 12.39
N ILE A 102 -0.89 7.59 12.97
CA ILE A 102 0.51 7.96 12.74
C ILE A 102 1.17 7.20 11.58
N ALA A 103 0.61 6.07 11.16
CA ALA A 103 1.15 5.26 10.07
C ALA A 103 0.10 4.32 9.47
N ILE A 104 0.26 4.00 8.18
CA ILE A 104 -0.48 2.96 7.49
C ILE A 104 0.51 2.06 6.77
N GLU A 105 0.38 0.77 6.99
CA GLU A 105 1.06 -0.25 6.22
C GLU A 105 0.11 -0.87 5.21
N VAL A 106 0.50 -0.81 3.94
CA VAL A 106 -0.26 -1.36 2.83
C VAL A 106 0.50 -2.56 2.28
N THR A 107 -0.09 -3.73 2.43
CA THR A 107 0.43 -5.00 1.90
C THR A 107 -0.46 -5.43 0.74
N ASP A 108 0.15 -5.75 -0.39
CA ASP A 108 -0.60 -6.27 -1.52
C ASP A 108 -0.93 -7.74 -1.23
N ILE A 109 -2.21 -8.06 -1.09
CA ILE A 109 -2.68 -9.43 -0.97
C ILE A 109 -2.91 -9.93 -2.39
N GLU A 110 -1.90 -10.57 -2.98
CA GLU A 110 -2.09 -11.32 -4.22
C GLU A 110 -2.96 -12.52 -3.89
N GLY A 111 -4.22 -12.56 -4.36
CA GLY A 111 -5.04 -13.77 -4.21
C GLY A 111 -6.51 -13.63 -3.85
N VAL A 112 -7.10 -12.42 -3.84
CA VAL A 112 -8.55 -12.39 -4.08
C VAL A 112 -8.70 -12.61 -5.58
N GLU A 113 -8.98 -13.85 -5.98
CA GLU A 113 -9.46 -14.14 -7.34
C GLU A 113 -10.49 -13.05 -7.64
N ARG A 114 -10.14 -12.14 -8.57
CA ARG A 114 -11.13 -11.23 -9.14
C ARG A 114 -12.22 -12.17 -9.59
N HIS A 115 -13.40 -12.06 -8.99
CA HIS A 115 -14.57 -12.71 -9.49
C HIS A 115 -14.58 -12.40 -10.98
N ASP A 116 -14.34 -13.42 -11.79
CA ASP A 116 -14.33 -13.35 -13.23
C ASP A 116 -15.77 -13.64 -13.63
N PRO A 117 -16.66 -12.62 -13.69
CA PRO A 117 -18.08 -12.85 -13.96
C PRO A 117 -18.27 -13.51 -15.33
N THR A 118 -17.29 -13.34 -16.21
CA THR A 118 -17.23 -13.90 -17.55
C THR A 118 -16.64 -15.31 -17.61
N GLY A 119 -16.00 -15.79 -16.54
CA GLY A 119 -15.26 -17.06 -16.55
C GLY A 119 -14.17 -17.11 -17.63
N TRP A 120 -13.69 -15.96 -18.12
CA TRP A 120 -12.73 -15.85 -19.20
C TRP A 120 -11.42 -16.58 -18.89
N HIS A 121 -10.90 -16.40 -17.69
CA HIS A 121 -9.71 -17.10 -17.22
C HIS A 121 -9.95 -18.59 -17.04
N THR A 122 -11.16 -18.99 -16.63
CA THR A 122 -11.59 -20.40 -16.57
C THR A 122 -11.62 -21.01 -17.97
N MET A 123 -12.20 -20.31 -18.95
CA MET A 123 -12.22 -20.75 -20.35
C MET A 123 -10.80 -20.87 -20.92
N GLN A 124 -9.92 -19.88 -20.70
CA GLN A 124 -8.53 -19.95 -21.16
C GLN A 124 -7.77 -21.16 -20.58
N ARG A 125 -7.99 -21.50 -19.30
CA ARG A 125 -7.41 -22.72 -18.71
C ARG A 125 -7.97 -23.99 -19.36
N HIS A 126 -9.26 -24.05 -19.64
CA HIS A 126 -9.87 -25.20 -20.31
C HIS A 126 -9.40 -25.39 -21.76
N PHE A 127 -9.07 -24.31 -22.48
CA PHE A 127 -8.53 -24.40 -23.83
C PHE A 127 -7.02 -24.71 -23.88
N ALA A 128 -6.31 -24.62 -22.74
CA ALA A 128 -4.86 -24.82 -22.66
C ALA A 128 -4.43 -26.20 -22.11
N LEU A 129 -5.36 -27.03 -21.61
CA LEU A 129 -5.06 -28.38 -21.11
C LEU A 129 -5.68 -29.48 -22.01
N PRO A 130 -4.91 -30.48 -22.46
CA PRO A 130 -5.48 -31.77 -22.86
C PRO A 130 -5.95 -32.54 -21.60
N PRO A 131 -7.00 -33.37 -21.72
CA PRO A 131 -7.59 -34.05 -20.56
C PRO A 131 -6.67 -35.17 -20.07
N GLY A 132 -6.43 -35.21 -18.75
CA GLY A 132 -5.64 -36.26 -18.12
C GLY A 132 -5.69 -36.19 -16.60
N ASP A 133 -6.74 -36.79 -16.05
CA ASP A 133 -6.92 -37.39 -14.73
C ASP A 133 -6.79 -36.56 -13.43
N GLU A 134 -7.95 -36.46 -12.77
CA GLU A 134 -8.10 -36.17 -11.34
C GLU A 134 -7.46 -37.26 -10.46
N ALA A 135 -6.72 -36.84 -9.44
CA ALA A 135 -6.67 -37.56 -8.16
C ALA A 135 -6.35 -36.62 -7.01
N VAL A 136 -7.37 -36.43 -6.18
CA VAL A 136 -7.40 -35.82 -4.86
C VAL A 136 -6.32 -36.39 -3.93
N ARG A 137 -5.64 -35.54 -3.13
CA ARG A 137 -5.60 -35.69 -1.66
C ARG A 137 -4.91 -34.53 -0.93
N GLN A 138 -5.67 -34.04 0.05
CA GLN A 138 -5.36 -33.03 1.05
C GLN A 138 -4.25 -33.50 2.00
N SER A 139 -3.49 -32.56 2.57
CA SER A 139 -3.05 -32.68 3.97
C SER A 139 -2.74 -31.31 4.57
N ALA A 140 -3.07 -31.21 5.85
CA ALA A 140 -3.23 -30.03 6.69
C ALA A 140 -1.93 -29.37 7.14
N ALA A 141 -2.00 -28.08 7.48
CA ALA A 141 -1.24 -27.51 8.58
C ALA A 141 -2.02 -26.34 9.20
N ASP A 142 -2.02 -26.40 10.52
CA ASP A 142 -2.69 -25.63 11.55
C ASP A 142 -2.22 -24.16 11.58
N GLU A 143 -3.14 -23.20 11.60
CA GLU A 143 -2.92 -21.91 12.26
C GLU A 143 -4.26 -21.21 12.50
N THR A 144 -4.49 -20.79 13.73
CA THR A 144 -5.73 -20.19 14.21
C THR A 144 -5.89 -18.76 13.70
N VAL A 145 -6.26 -18.62 12.42
CA VAL A 145 -6.69 -17.35 11.82
C VAL A 145 -8.20 -17.19 12.02
N ARG A 146 -8.60 -16.24 12.88
CA ARG A 146 -10.01 -15.82 12.95
C ARG A 146 -10.31 -14.85 11.80
N VAL A 147 -10.82 -15.39 10.71
CA VAL A 147 -11.42 -14.60 9.63
C VAL A 147 -12.82 -14.15 10.08
N ILE A 148 -13.04 -12.84 10.19
CA ILE A 148 -14.38 -12.27 10.41
C ILE A 148 -14.98 -12.00 9.03
N ASP A 149 -15.98 -12.81 8.65
CA ASP A 149 -16.79 -12.57 7.46
C ASP A 149 -17.98 -11.64 7.79
N PHE A 150 -17.97 -10.45 7.19
CA PHE A 150 -19.01 -9.44 7.39
C PHE A 150 -20.32 -9.75 6.63
N ARG A 151 -20.35 -10.76 5.75
CA ARG A 151 -21.58 -11.17 5.04
C ARG A 151 -22.60 -11.87 5.94
N SER A 152 -22.18 -12.34 7.12
CA SER A 152 -23.07 -13.01 8.08
C SER A 152 -23.74 -12.06 9.08
N ILE A 153 -23.39 -10.76 9.09
CA ILE A 153 -23.90 -9.80 10.08
C ILE A 153 -25.28 -9.25 9.69
N GLU A 154 -25.71 -9.40 8.44
CA GLU A 154 -26.99 -8.84 7.98
C GLU A 154 -28.23 -9.70 8.31
N GLN A 155 -28.09 -10.92 8.84
CA GLN A 155 -29.25 -11.77 9.16
C GLN A 155 -29.74 -11.70 10.62
N ARG A 156 -29.15 -10.85 11.49
CA ARG A 156 -29.59 -10.72 12.90
C ARG A 156 -30.32 -9.43 13.24
N ARG A 157 -30.95 -8.77 12.25
CA ARG A 157 -31.85 -7.63 12.50
C ARG A 157 -33.21 -7.83 11.86
N HIS A 158 -33.99 -8.76 12.39
CA HIS A 158 -35.45 -8.63 12.41
C HIS A 158 -36.02 -9.34 13.65
N PRO A 159 -36.54 -8.60 14.63
CA PRO A 159 -37.47 -9.15 15.61
C PRO A 159 -38.89 -9.05 15.03
N SER A 160 -39.67 -10.12 15.19
CA SER A 160 -41.14 -10.09 15.23
C SER A 160 -41.58 -11.10 16.27
#